data_AF-A0A2T6CZ06-F1
#
_entry.id   AF-A0A2T6CZ06-F1
#
_cell.length_a   1.000
_cell.length_b   1.000
_cell.length_c   1.000
_cell.angle_alpha   90.00
_cell.angle_beta   90.00
_cell.angle_gamma   90.00
#
_symmetry.space_group_name_H-M   'P 1'
#
loop_
_entity.id
_entity.type
_entity.pdbx_description
1 polymer ?
#
loop_
_entity_poly.entity_id
_entity_poly.type
_entity_poly.pdbx_seq_one_letter_code
_entity_poly.pdbx_strand_id
1 'polypeptide(L)'
;MTQYILFIQDNTESDPTLAEWGEFLDAARKSGLFKGGSAIGERITIGNAETAKPSDHIGGYMRFDAEDRQEILDLLQRHPVVLHGGSVELCEMPRS
;
A
#
# COMPACT_ATOMS: atom_id res chain seq x y z
N MET A 1 8.24 -11.88 13.52
CA MET A 1 7.34 -11.18 12.59
C MET A 1 8.11 -10.12 11.82
N THR A 2 8.16 -10.28 10.50
CA THR A 2 8.79 -9.32 9.59
C THR A 2 7.81 -8.19 9.29
N GLN A 3 8.33 -6.97 9.24
CA GLN A 3 7.56 -5.77 9.00
C GLN A 3 7.62 -5.39 7.51
N TYR A 4 6.49 -5.01 6.94
CA TYR A 4 6.39 -4.56 5.55
C TYR A 4 5.64 -3.23 5.43
N ILE A 5 6.09 -2.42 4.48
CA ILE A 5 5.35 -1.25 3.98
C ILE A 5 4.98 -1.51 2.53
N LEU A 6 3.73 -1.21 2.19
CA LEU A 6 3.20 -1.24 0.84
C LEU A 6 3.06 0.20 0.35
N PHE A 7 3.59 0.51 -0.82
CA PHE A 7 3.31 1.74 -1.55
C PHE A 7 2.30 1.47 -2.66
N ILE A 8 1.25 2.28 -2.73
CA ILE A 8 0.17 2.14 -3.69
C ILE A 8 0.41 3.13 -4.83
N GLN A 9 0.56 2.62 -6.04
CA GLN A 9 0.82 3.44 -7.22
C GLN A 9 -0.49 4.03 -7.75
N ASP A 10 -0.48 5.30 -8.13
CA ASP A 10 -1.64 6.02 -8.69
C ASP A 10 -1.71 5.80 -10.22
N ASN A 11 -1.84 4.53 -10.60
CA ASN A 11 -1.75 4.09 -12.00
C ASN A 11 -2.83 3.07 -12.38
N THR A 12 -3.99 3.13 -11.73
CA THR A 12 -5.13 2.28 -12.07
C THR A 12 -5.69 2.61 -13.46
N GLU A 13 -6.13 1.58 -14.19
CA GLU A 13 -6.82 1.74 -15.48
C GLU A 13 -8.29 2.12 -15.32
N SER A 14 -8.86 1.87 -14.13
CA SER A 14 -10.22 2.27 -13.74
C SER A 14 -10.30 2.57 -12.25
N ASP A 15 -11.26 3.40 -11.85
CA ASP A 15 -11.37 3.83 -10.45
C ASP A 15 -11.98 2.74 -9.56
N PRO A 16 -11.28 2.30 -8.50
CA PRO A 16 -11.87 1.40 -7.53
C PRO A 16 -12.97 2.10 -6.70
N THR A 17 -14.05 1.39 -6.44
CA THR A 17 -15.19 1.91 -5.69
C THR A 17 -14.94 1.90 -4.18
N LEU A 18 -15.69 2.72 -3.44
CA LEU A 18 -15.67 2.71 -1.98
C LEU A 18 -16.08 1.35 -1.38
N ALA A 19 -16.94 0.60 -2.07
CA ALA A 19 -17.38 -0.72 -1.64
C ALA A 19 -16.23 -1.74 -1.72
N GLU A 20 -15.50 -1.77 -2.83
CA GLU A 20 -14.32 -2.65 -3.02
C GLU A 20 -13.22 -2.34 -1.99
N TRP A 21 -12.99 -1.05 -1.71
CA TRP A 21 -12.12 -0.63 -0.63
C TRP A 21 -12.59 -1.13 0.73
N GLY A 22 -13.89 -1.02 1.03
CA GLY A 22 -14.48 -1.53 2.27
C GLY A 22 -14.27 -3.04 2.43
N GLU A 23 -14.57 -3.83 1.40
CA GLU A 23 -14.42 -5.28 1.40
C GLU A 23 -12.96 -5.72 1.61
N PHE A 24 -12.03 -5.06 0.92
CA PHE A 24 -10.60 -5.34 1.07
C PHE A 24 -10.11 -4.99 2.48
N LEU A 25 -10.44 -3.79 2.99
CA LEU A 25 -10.02 -3.35 4.31
C LEU A 25 -10.57 -4.26 5.42
N ASP A 26 -11.80 -4.75 5.27
CA ASP A 26 -12.37 -5.72 6.20
C ASP A 26 -11.65 -7.06 6.15
N ALA A 27 -11.29 -7.56 4.97
CA ALA A 27 -10.47 -8.76 4.84
C ALA A 27 -9.07 -8.57 5.44
N ALA A 28 -8.44 -7.42 5.20
CA ALA A 28 -7.12 -7.08 5.71
C ALA A 28 -7.11 -6.94 7.25
N ARG A 29 -8.15 -6.36 7.85
CA ARG A 29 -8.30 -6.32 9.31
C ARG A 29 -8.51 -7.72 9.90
N LYS A 30 -9.37 -8.53 9.27
CA LYS A 30 -9.67 -9.90 9.72
C LYS A 30 -8.45 -10.84 9.63
N SER A 31 -7.49 -10.58 8.75
CA SER A 31 -6.27 -11.39 8.65
C SER A 31 -5.32 -11.20 9.84
N GLY A 32 -5.43 -10.09 10.58
CA GLY A 32 -4.50 -9.74 11.67
C GLY A 32 -3.13 -9.22 11.20
N LEU A 33 -2.85 -9.28 9.89
CA LEU A 33 -1.60 -8.82 9.28
C LEU A 33 -1.55 -7.30 9.18
N PHE A 34 -2.69 -6.66 8.89
CA PHE A 34 -2.78 -5.23 8.62
C PHE A 34 -2.58 -4.37 9.88
N LYS A 35 -1.66 -3.40 9.80
CA LYS A 35 -1.28 -2.48 10.89
C LYS A 35 -1.65 -1.02 10.64
N GLY A 36 -2.42 -0.75 9.59
CA GLY A 36 -2.87 0.58 9.23
C GLY A 36 -2.34 1.04 7.88
N GLY A 37 -2.83 2.18 7.43
CA GLY A 37 -2.53 2.75 6.12
C GLY A 37 -3.39 3.98 5.87
N SER A 38 -3.05 4.73 4.83
CA SER A 38 -3.78 5.93 4.42
C SER A 38 -3.49 6.26 2.96
N ALA A 39 -4.43 6.98 2.34
CA ALA A 39 -4.13 7.78 1.16
C ALA A 39 -3.14 8.90 1.53
N ILE A 40 -2.35 9.37 0.56
CA ILE A 40 -1.38 10.46 0.74
C ILE A 40 -1.89 11.70 0.01
N GLY A 41 -2.20 12.76 0.76
CA GLY A 41 -2.65 14.05 0.23
C GLY A 41 -1.53 14.97 -0.26
N GLU A 42 -1.71 16.27 -0.07
CA GLU A 42 -0.75 17.30 -0.49
C GLU A 42 0.68 17.04 0.03
N ARG A 43 1.68 17.40 -0.78
CA ARG A 43 3.09 17.13 -0.50
C ARG A 43 3.88 18.42 -0.39
N ILE A 44 4.76 18.47 0.59
CA ILE A 44 5.74 19.53 0.77
C ILE A 44 7.12 18.87 0.90
N THR A 45 8.05 19.23 0.04
CA THR A 45 9.44 18.77 0.11
C THR A 45 10.24 19.70 1.02
N ILE A 46 10.88 19.15 2.05
CA ILE A 46 11.75 19.89 2.97
C ILE A 46 13.20 19.38 2.79
N GLY A 47 14.15 20.29 2.54
CA GLY A 47 15.56 19.96 2.29
C GLY A 47 15.98 20.25 0.84
N ASN A 48 16.85 19.41 0.26
CA ASN A 48 17.31 19.58 -1.12
C ASN A 48 16.25 19.08 -2.12
N ALA A 49 15.37 19.98 -2.56
CA ALA A 49 14.35 19.68 -3.56
C ALA A 49 14.91 19.48 -4.98
N GLU A 50 16.13 19.96 -5.28
CA GLU A 50 16.70 19.89 -6.64
C GLU A 50 17.02 18.47 -7.06
N THR A 51 17.47 17.64 -6.11
CA THR A 51 17.83 16.24 -6.36
C THR A 51 16.79 15.25 -5.86
N ALA A 52 15.69 15.75 -5.27
CA ALA A 52 14.63 14.90 -4.77
C ALA A 52 13.93 14.20 -5.94
N LYS A 53 13.71 12.89 -5.80
CA LYS A 53 12.86 12.16 -6.75
C LYS A 53 11.40 12.45 -6.43
N PRO A 54 10.54 12.59 -7.45
CA PRO A 54 9.11 12.81 -7.22
C PRO A 54 8.47 11.56 -6.57
N SER A 55 7.44 11.79 -5.75
CA SER A 55 6.62 10.77 -5.08
C SER A 55 5.11 11.00 -5.30
N ASP A 56 4.79 11.81 -6.31
CA ASP A 56 3.44 12.12 -6.78
C ASP A 56 2.69 10.87 -7.26
N HIS A 57 3.40 9.94 -7.90
CA HIS A 57 2.88 8.64 -8.32
C HIS A 57 2.46 7.70 -7.17
N ILE A 58 2.70 8.04 -5.90
CA ILE A 58 2.31 7.20 -4.75
C ILE A 58 0.99 7.69 -4.15
N GLY A 59 -0.14 7.11 -4.50
CA GLY A 59 -1.45 7.54 -3.98
C GLY A 59 -1.71 7.15 -2.51
N GLY A 60 -1.02 6.14 -1.99
CA GLY A 60 -1.30 5.58 -0.67
C GLY A 60 -0.18 4.72 -0.09
N TYR A 61 -0.32 4.37 1.18
CA TYR A 61 0.53 3.37 1.83
C TYR A 61 -0.26 2.47 2.77
N MET A 62 0.27 1.28 3.01
CA MET A 62 -0.21 0.35 4.04
C MET A 62 0.94 -0.30 4.78
N ARG A 63 0.69 -0.75 6.00
CA ARG A 63 1.64 -1.46 6.85
C ARG A 63 1.11 -2.84 7.18
N PHE A 64 1.98 -3.83 7.07
CA PHE A 64 1.68 -5.21 7.42
C PHE A 64 2.81 -5.77 8.28
N ASP A 65 2.45 -6.68 9.18
CA ASP A 65 3.40 -7.56 9.83
C ASP A 65 3.01 -9.01 9.48
N ALA A 66 3.97 -9.87 9.16
CA ALA A 66 3.72 -11.29 8.90
C ALA A 66 4.94 -12.14 9.27
N GLU A 67 4.72 -13.39 9.66
CA GLU A 67 5.81 -14.38 9.75
C GLU A 67 6.12 -14.95 8.36
N ASP A 68 5.09 -15.23 7.56
CA ASP A 68 5.20 -15.61 6.16
C ASP A 68 4.76 -14.46 5.25
N ARG A 69 5.67 -13.99 4.39
CA ARG A 69 5.40 -12.98 3.37
C ARG A 69 4.28 -13.41 2.43
N GLN A 70 4.13 -14.71 2.17
CA GLN A 70 3.13 -15.21 1.24
C GLN A 70 1.71 -14.86 1.67
N GLU A 71 1.42 -14.82 2.97
CA GLU A 71 0.09 -14.44 3.47
C GLU A 71 -0.29 -13.00 3.09
N ILE A 72 0.69 -12.09 3.03
CA ILE A 72 0.47 -10.72 2.54
C ILE A 72 0.24 -10.75 1.02
N LEU A 73 1.06 -11.49 0.27
CA LEU A 73 0.94 -11.56 -1.19
C LEU A 73 -0.42 -12.11 -1.64
N ASP A 74 -0.94 -13.12 -0.93
CA ASP A 74 -2.25 -13.71 -1.17
C ASP A 74 -3.38 -12.72 -0.87
N LEU A 75 -3.27 -11.97 0.23
CA LEU A 75 -4.21 -10.90 0.56
C LEU A 75 -4.21 -9.80 -0.52
N LEU A 76 -3.02 -9.41 -1.02
CA LEU A 76 -2.87 -8.35 -2.01
C LEU A 76 -3.42 -8.70 -3.39
N GLN A 77 -3.66 -9.97 -3.72
CA GLN A 77 -4.40 -10.35 -4.93
C GLN A 77 -5.83 -9.79 -4.96
N ARG A 78 -6.37 -9.41 -3.80
CA ARG A 78 -7.69 -8.79 -3.64
C ARG A 78 -7.63 -7.28 -3.47
N HIS A 79 -6.45 -6.67 -3.60
CA HIS A 79 -6.29 -5.23 -3.41
C HIS A 79 -6.96 -4.49 -4.56
N PRO A 80 -7.84 -3.50 -4.31
CA PRO A 80 -8.61 -2.84 -5.37
C PRO A 80 -7.71 -2.24 -6.47
N VAL A 81 -6.61 -1.57 -6.11
CA VAL A 81 -5.66 -1.06 -7.13
C VAL A 81 -5.12 -2.16 -8.04
N VAL A 82 -4.82 -3.35 -7.52
CA VAL A 82 -4.32 -4.48 -8.34
C VAL A 82 -5.42 -5.00 -9.26
N LEU A 83 -6.66 -5.12 -8.75
CA LEU A 83 -7.82 -5.56 -9.53
C LEU A 83 -8.17 -4.60 -10.67
N HIS A 84 -7.86 -3.32 -10.50
CA HIS A 84 -8.12 -2.26 -11.47
C HIS A 84 -6.90 -1.92 -12.34
N GLY A 85 -5.96 -2.86 -12.51
CA GLY A 85 -4.82 -2.73 -13.44
C GLY A 85 -3.67 -1.85 -12.94
N GLY A 86 -3.78 -1.31 -11.72
CA GLY A 86 -2.69 -0.59 -11.08
C GLY A 86 -1.70 -1.52 -10.38
N SER A 87 -0.72 -0.93 -9.72
CA SER A 87 0.33 -1.68 -9.03
C SER A 87 0.56 -1.22 -7.60
N VAL A 88 1.13 -2.14 -6.81
CA VAL A 88 1.56 -1.89 -5.45
C VAL A 88 2.97 -2.42 -5.27
N GLU A 89 3.79 -1.75 -4.48
CA GLU A 89 5.16 -2.14 -4.19
C GLU A 89 5.26 -2.55 -2.72
N LEU A 90 5.61 -3.81 -2.45
CA LEU A 90 5.78 -4.34 -1.10
C LEU A 90 7.27 -4.35 -0.72
N CYS A 91 7.63 -3.57 0.29
CA CYS A 91 8.99 -3.46 0.79
C CYS A 91 9.10 -4.09 2.19
N GLU A 92 10.10 -4.94 2.41
CA GLU A 92 10.50 -5.34 3.76
C GLU A 92 11.11 -4.13 4.48
N MET A 93 10.71 -3.91 5.73
CA MET A 93 11.27 -2.87 6.58
C MET A 93 12.48 -3.40 7.36
N PRO A 94 13.46 -2.54 7.67
CA PRO A 94 14.65 -2.94 8.44
C PRO A 94 14.28 -3.58 9.77
N ARG A 95 14.98 -4.66 10.11
CA ARG A 95 14.96 -5.23 11.47
C ARG A 95 15.99 -4.45 12.29
N SER A 96 15.53 -3.72 13.30
CA SER A 96 16.39 -3.12 14.31
C SER A 96 16.89 -4.17 15.30
#